data_AF-A0A0J8R4K2-F1
#
_entry.id   AF-A0A0J8R4K2-F1
#
_cell.length_a   1.000
_cell.length_b   1.000
_cell.length_c   1.000
_cell.angle_alpha   90.00
_cell.angle_beta   90.00
_cell.angle_gamma   90.00
#
_symmetry.space_group_name_H-M   'P 1'
#
loop_
_entity.id
_entity.type
_entity.pdbx_description
1 polymer ?
#
loop_
_entity_poly.entity_id
_entity_poly.type
_entity_poly.pdbx_seq_one_letter_code
_entity_poly.pdbx_strand_id
1 'polypeptide(L)'
;MSKPGDFNAVRKDIIAQMKQPGYDDGSAGPVFVRLAWHSAGTYDKQTDTGGSNGAGMRYEKEGGDPANAGLQFGRAFLEPVKKKHPWITYSDLWTLAGVTAIKEMDGPEVQWQPGRTDFVDDSKVPPRGRLPDATQGSDHLRHIFYRMGFNDQEIVALSGAHNLGRTHADRSGFEGPWVNNPIRFSNQYFRLLKNLEWKPTTLPSGVKQFTYVDPDIPEDEKEEPLMMLPTDMCLLSDPEFSKWVDRYADDKELFYEHFAQAFAKLLELGIKRDASGKIINTDNEKGGYISAPKKSDTPTGPPRSSKKGAASQVRARL
;
A
#
# COMPACT_ATOMS: atom_id res chain seq x y z
N MET A 1 5.68 -18.54 -21.07
CA MET A 1 6.72 -17.71 -20.43
C MET A 1 7.08 -16.59 -21.40
N SER A 2 7.18 -15.34 -20.94
CA SER A 2 7.64 -14.23 -21.82
C SER A 2 9.17 -14.20 -21.93
N LYS A 3 9.69 -13.45 -22.91
CA LYS A 3 11.12 -13.17 -23.02
C LYS A 3 11.58 -12.26 -21.86
N PRO A 4 12.82 -12.40 -21.35
CA PRO A 4 13.35 -11.45 -20.38
C PRO A 4 13.22 -10.00 -20.86
N GLY A 5 12.75 -9.11 -19.97
CA GLY A 5 12.52 -7.70 -20.29
C GLY A 5 11.16 -7.39 -20.94
N ASP A 6 10.35 -8.40 -21.26
CA ASP A 6 8.98 -8.20 -21.75
C ASP A 6 8.02 -7.92 -20.58
N PHE A 7 8.11 -6.69 -20.04
CA PHE A 7 7.27 -6.23 -18.93
C PHE A 7 5.80 -6.05 -19.33
N ASN A 8 5.49 -5.86 -20.61
CA ASN A 8 4.11 -5.76 -21.09
C ASN A 8 3.38 -7.10 -20.95
N ALA A 9 4.04 -8.22 -21.26
CA ALA A 9 3.50 -9.54 -20.98
C ALA A 9 3.27 -9.77 -19.47
N VAL A 10 4.19 -9.31 -18.62
CA VAL A 10 4.03 -9.40 -17.16
C VAL A 10 2.84 -8.57 -16.68
N ARG A 11 2.67 -7.32 -17.16
CA ARG A 11 1.50 -6.48 -16.84
C ARG A 11 0.21 -7.21 -17.19
N LYS A 12 0.09 -7.78 -18.40
CA LYS A 12 -1.10 -8.55 -18.80
C LYS A 12 -1.44 -9.67 -17.82
N ASP A 13 -0.43 -10.39 -17.33
CA ASP A 13 -0.64 -11.47 -16.37
C ASP A 13 -0.94 -10.96 -14.95
N ILE A 14 -0.43 -9.78 -14.54
CA ILE A 14 -0.86 -9.09 -13.32
C ILE A 14 -2.33 -8.69 -13.39
N ILE A 15 -2.76 -8.10 -14.51
CA ILE A 15 -4.17 -7.70 -14.73
C ILE A 15 -5.09 -8.92 -14.59
N ALA A 16 -4.68 -10.06 -15.14
CA ALA A 16 -5.42 -11.31 -15.00
C ALA A 16 -5.53 -11.80 -13.54
N GLN A 17 -4.63 -11.38 -12.64
CA GLN A 17 -4.72 -11.68 -11.20
C GLN A 17 -5.53 -10.65 -10.40
N MET A 18 -5.92 -9.51 -11.00
CA MET A 18 -6.68 -8.50 -10.27
C MET A 18 -8.09 -8.98 -9.92
N LYS A 19 -8.75 -9.78 -10.76
CA LYS A 19 -10.09 -10.30 -10.43
C LYS A 19 -9.98 -11.45 -9.43
N GLN A 20 -10.41 -11.22 -8.19
CA GLN A 20 -10.40 -12.21 -7.10
C GLN A 20 -11.78 -12.24 -6.41
N PRO A 21 -12.79 -12.95 -6.95
CA PRO A 21 -14.17 -12.90 -6.44
C PRO A 21 -14.34 -13.30 -4.95
N GLY A 22 -13.39 -14.05 -4.40
CA GLY A 22 -13.38 -14.46 -2.99
C GLY A 22 -12.56 -13.55 -2.05
N TYR A 23 -12.03 -12.43 -2.55
CA TYR A 23 -11.18 -11.52 -1.79
C TYR A 23 -11.74 -10.10 -1.84
N ASP A 24 -12.01 -9.54 -0.66
CA ASP A 24 -12.51 -8.19 -0.44
C ASP A 24 -13.62 -7.83 -1.46
N ASP A 25 -13.48 -6.73 -2.20
CA ASP A 25 -14.45 -6.23 -3.19
C ASP A 25 -14.37 -6.96 -4.56
N GLY A 26 -14.00 -8.24 -4.54
CA GLY A 26 -13.79 -9.04 -5.74
C GLY A 26 -12.49 -8.70 -6.49
N SER A 27 -11.59 -7.94 -5.89
CA SER A 27 -10.40 -7.39 -6.54
C SER A 27 -9.13 -7.42 -5.68
N ALA A 28 -8.02 -7.87 -6.25
CA ALA A 28 -6.67 -7.74 -5.69
C ALA A 28 -5.97 -6.42 -6.04
N GLY A 29 -6.58 -5.57 -6.86
CA GLY A 29 -6.01 -4.27 -7.25
C GLY A 29 -5.53 -3.44 -6.05
N PRO A 30 -6.41 -3.16 -5.06
CA PRO A 30 -6.02 -2.39 -3.89
C PRO A 30 -4.86 -2.99 -3.09
N VAL A 31 -4.83 -4.32 -2.91
CA VAL A 31 -3.73 -4.97 -2.16
C VAL A 31 -2.41 -4.95 -2.93
N PHE A 32 -2.43 -4.91 -4.27
CA PHE A 32 -1.21 -4.70 -5.07
C PHE A 32 -0.64 -3.30 -4.89
N VAL A 33 -1.49 -2.27 -4.83
CA VAL A 33 -1.06 -0.89 -4.54
C VAL A 33 -0.45 -0.82 -3.14
N ARG A 34 -1.12 -1.40 -2.14
CA ARG A 34 -0.61 -1.48 -0.77
C ARG A 34 0.72 -2.26 -0.70
N LEU A 35 0.83 -3.40 -1.37
CA LEU A 35 2.07 -4.19 -1.41
C LEU A 35 3.24 -3.37 -1.98
N ALA A 36 3.02 -2.65 -3.08
CA ALA A 36 4.02 -1.76 -3.66
C ALA A 36 4.41 -0.63 -2.69
N TRP A 37 3.42 0.02 -2.07
CA TRP A 37 3.64 1.07 -1.06
C TRP A 37 4.52 0.54 0.09
N HIS A 38 4.14 -0.57 0.71
CA HIS A 38 4.87 -1.14 1.84
C HIS A 38 6.27 -1.63 1.49
N SER A 39 6.46 -2.14 0.26
CA SER A 39 7.79 -2.52 -0.22
C SER A 39 8.75 -1.33 -0.25
N ALA A 40 8.24 -0.12 -0.49
CA ALA A 40 9.02 1.10 -0.57
C ALA A 40 9.02 1.91 0.76
N GLY A 41 7.97 1.78 1.56
CA GLY A 41 7.69 2.58 2.77
C GLY A 41 8.72 2.46 3.90
N THR A 42 9.60 1.45 3.83
CA THR A 42 10.64 1.21 4.82
C THR A 42 11.91 2.06 4.62
N TYR A 43 11.96 2.87 3.56
CA TYR A 43 13.13 3.67 3.23
C TYR A 43 13.48 4.70 4.33
N ASP A 44 14.78 4.90 4.50
CA ASP A 44 15.38 5.89 5.38
C ASP A 44 16.55 6.55 4.66
N LYS A 45 16.40 7.85 4.37
CA LYS A 45 17.41 8.63 3.63
C LYS A 45 18.74 8.80 4.36
N GLN A 46 18.75 8.73 5.69
CA GLN A 46 19.97 8.95 6.48
C GLN A 46 20.85 7.71 6.48
N THR A 47 20.23 6.55 6.60
CA THR A 47 20.94 5.26 6.61
C THR A 47 21.07 4.63 5.22
N ASP A 48 20.32 5.14 4.24
CA ASP A 48 20.20 4.57 2.88
C ASP A 48 19.79 3.08 2.91
N THR A 49 18.86 2.73 3.81
CA THR A 49 18.35 1.36 3.99
C THR A 49 16.84 1.29 3.84
N GLY A 50 16.33 0.11 3.49
CA GLY A 50 14.92 -0.09 3.12
C GLY A 50 14.64 0.35 1.69
N GLY A 51 13.37 0.56 1.36
CA GLY A 51 12.95 0.90 0.00
C GLY A 51 12.64 -0.33 -0.85
N SER A 52 12.20 -0.08 -2.09
CA SER A 52 11.54 -1.09 -2.94
C SER A 52 12.48 -2.17 -3.51
N ASN A 53 13.78 -2.03 -3.31
CA ASN A 53 14.78 -2.96 -3.81
C ASN A 53 15.12 -4.02 -2.75
N GLY A 54 15.10 -5.29 -3.14
CA GLY A 54 15.50 -6.43 -2.30
C GLY A 54 14.37 -7.41 -1.97
N ALA A 55 13.12 -7.01 -2.20
CA ALA A 55 11.92 -7.78 -1.88
C ALA A 55 11.95 -8.32 -0.43
N GLY A 56 12.27 -7.44 0.51
CA GLY A 56 12.54 -7.78 1.91
C GLY A 56 11.36 -8.47 2.62
N MET A 57 10.12 -8.17 2.20
CA MET A 57 8.92 -8.90 2.66
C MET A 57 8.92 -10.41 2.39
N ARG A 58 9.84 -10.96 1.58
CA ARG A 58 10.01 -12.43 1.49
C ARG A 58 10.53 -13.04 2.79
N TYR A 59 11.26 -12.26 3.58
CA TYR A 59 11.88 -12.67 4.83
C TYR A 59 10.98 -12.35 6.03
N GLU A 60 11.17 -13.07 7.14
CA GLU A 60 10.34 -12.89 8.34
C GLU A 60 10.55 -11.53 9.01
N LYS A 61 11.77 -11.01 8.93
CA LYS A 61 12.15 -9.73 9.52
C LYS A 61 11.26 -8.56 9.05
N GLU A 62 10.81 -8.57 7.80
CA GLU A 62 9.89 -7.57 7.24
C GLU A 62 8.51 -8.14 6.92
N GLY A 63 8.42 -9.32 6.30
CA GLY A 63 7.15 -9.94 5.91
C GLY A 63 6.28 -10.40 7.07
N GLY A 64 6.83 -10.48 8.28
CA GLY A 64 6.10 -10.71 9.53
C GLY A 64 5.98 -9.48 10.43
N ASP A 65 6.37 -8.27 9.95
CA ASP A 65 6.01 -7.03 10.64
C ASP A 65 4.48 -6.93 10.71
N PRO A 66 3.87 -6.69 11.89
CA PRO A 66 2.43 -6.49 12.01
C PRO A 66 1.85 -5.45 11.05
N ALA A 67 2.63 -4.41 10.67
CA ALA A 67 2.21 -3.44 9.67
C ALA A 67 1.97 -4.08 8.28
N ASN A 68 2.65 -5.18 7.97
CA ASN A 68 2.51 -5.91 6.71
C ASN A 68 1.43 -7.00 6.76
N ALA A 69 0.64 -7.09 7.84
CA ALA A 69 -0.48 -8.01 7.93
C ALA A 69 -1.44 -7.82 6.74
N GLY A 70 -1.83 -8.92 6.09
CA GLY A 70 -2.65 -8.93 4.88
C GLY A 70 -1.84 -8.94 3.57
N LEU A 71 -0.59 -8.48 3.56
CA LEU A 71 0.22 -8.46 2.33
C LEU A 71 0.68 -9.85 1.88
N GLN A 72 0.47 -10.90 2.68
CA GLN A 72 0.60 -12.28 2.22
C GLN A 72 -0.36 -12.61 1.07
N PHE A 73 -1.57 -12.01 1.04
CA PHE A 73 -2.53 -12.21 -0.05
C PHE A 73 -1.99 -11.64 -1.37
N GLY A 74 -1.57 -10.37 -1.36
CA GLY A 74 -0.98 -9.73 -2.55
C GLY A 74 0.24 -10.48 -3.09
N ARG A 75 1.11 -10.98 -2.20
CA ARG A 75 2.26 -11.82 -2.60
C ARG A 75 1.80 -13.14 -3.22
N ALA A 76 0.89 -13.85 -2.57
CA ALA A 76 0.36 -15.13 -3.05
C ALA A 76 -0.32 -15.00 -4.42
N PHE A 77 -1.12 -13.96 -4.63
CA PHE A 77 -1.79 -13.71 -5.92
C PHE A 77 -0.79 -13.42 -7.06
N LEU A 78 0.42 -12.95 -6.75
CA LEU A 78 1.47 -12.71 -7.75
C LEU A 78 2.38 -13.92 -8.01
N GLU A 79 2.33 -14.98 -7.19
CA GLU A 79 3.13 -16.20 -7.41
C GLU A 79 2.86 -16.88 -8.76
N PRO A 80 1.62 -17.00 -9.27
CA PRO A 80 1.37 -17.52 -10.62
C PRO A 80 2.08 -16.70 -11.71
N VAL A 81 2.12 -15.37 -11.56
CA VAL A 81 2.83 -14.46 -12.48
C VAL A 81 4.32 -14.71 -12.39
N LYS A 82 4.90 -14.75 -11.18
CA LYS A 82 6.31 -15.05 -10.96
C LYS A 82 6.72 -16.39 -11.55
N LYS A 83 5.91 -17.44 -11.37
CA LYS A 83 6.13 -18.77 -11.95
C LYS A 83 6.15 -18.74 -13.49
N LYS A 84 5.30 -17.92 -14.11
CA LYS A 84 5.22 -17.76 -15.57
C LYS A 84 6.34 -16.89 -16.14
N HIS A 85 6.89 -15.98 -15.34
CA HIS A 85 7.96 -15.05 -15.71
C HIS A 85 9.14 -15.16 -14.74
N PRO A 86 9.86 -16.29 -14.68
CA PRO A 86 10.88 -16.52 -13.66
C PRO A 86 12.03 -15.50 -13.70
N TRP A 87 12.22 -14.81 -14.83
CA TRP A 87 13.22 -13.77 -15.03
C TRP A 87 12.95 -12.46 -14.29
N ILE A 88 11.70 -12.13 -13.94
CA ILE A 88 11.39 -10.89 -13.22
C ILE A 88 11.72 -11.07 -11.74
N THR A 89 12.32 -10.07 -11.11
CA THR A 89 12.55 -10.08 -9.67
C THR A 89 11.23 -9.85 -8.92
N TYR A 90 11.12 -10.32 -7.68
CA TYR A 90 9.98 -10.01 -6.83
C TYR A 90 9.86 -8.49 -6.60
N SER A 91 11.00 -7.81 -6.48
CA SER A 91 11.08 -6.35 -6.31
C SER A 91 10.45 -5.61 -7.49
N ASP A 92 10.81 -5.98 -8.73
CA ASP A 92 10.16 -5.41 -9.91
C ASP A 92 8.71 -5.87 -10.02
N LEU A 93 8.39 -7.13 -9.72
CA LEU A 93 7.03 -7.66 -9.82
C LEU A 93 6.03 -6.92 -8.90
N TRP A 94 6.38 -6.70 -7.64
CA TRP A 94 5.49 -6.05 -6.68
C TRP A 94 5.28 -4.57 -7.01
N THR A 95 6.35 -3.86 -7.39
CA THR A 95 6.24 -2.45 -7.78
C THR A 95 5.50 -2.28 -9.11
N LEU A 96 5.75 -3.17 -10.08
CA LEU A 96 5.02 -3.23 -11.35
C LEU A 96 3.53 -3.53 -11.11
N ALA A 97 3.21 -4.41 -10.17
CA ALA A 97 1.83 -4.73 -9.81
C ALA A 97 1.10 -3.52 -9.25
N GLY A 98 1.74 -2.72 -8.38
CA GLY A 98 1.15 -1.49 -7.87
C GLY A 98 0.79 -0.48 -8.96
N VAL A 99 1.75 -0.13 -9.84
CA VAL A 99 1.49 0.84 -10.91
C VAL A 99 0.53 0.32 -11.98
N THR A 100 0.52 -1.00 -12.23
CA THR A 100 -0.46 -1.62 -13.13
C THR A 100 -1.85 -1.55 -12.53
N ALA A 101 -2.00 -1.90 -11.25
CA ALA A 101 -3.28 -1.86 -10.56
C ALA A 101 -3.85 -0.43 -10.50
N ILE A 102 -3.02 0.59 -10.21
CA ILE A 102 -3.46 2.00 -10.25
C ILE A 102 -4.05 2.33 -11.62
N LYS A 103 -3.35 2.01 -12.71
CA LYS A 103 -3.80 2.31 -14.08
C LYS A 103 -5.10 1.60 -14.44
N GLU A 104 -5.21 0.31 -14.11
CA GLU A 104 -6.40 -0.50 -14.43
C GLU A 104 -7.62 -0.14 -13.59
N MET A 105 -7.43 0.47 -12.43
CA MET A 105 -8.52 1.00 -11.60
C MET A 105 -8.86 2.45 -11.98
N ASP A 106 -8.67 2.88 -13.24
CA ASP A 106 -8.90 4.26 -13.73
C ASP A 106 -8.02 5.36 -13.09
N GLY A 107 -6.90 4.98 -12.48
CA GLY A 107 -5.94 5.90 -11.89
C GLY A 107 -4.98 6.52 -12.91
N PRO A 108 -4.11 7.45 -12.45
CA PRO A 108 -3.12 8.08 -13.31
C PRO A 108 -2.06 7.08 -13.77
N GLU A 109 -1.39 7.42 -14.86
CA GLU A 109 -0.19 6.69 -15.26
C GLU A 109 0.99 7.08 -14.36
N VAL A 110 1.52 6.09 -13.64
CA VAL A 110 2.69 6.28 -12.78
C VAL A 110 3.93 5.82 -13.53
N GLN A 111 4.91 6.71 -13.63
CA GLN A 111 6.20 6.37 -14.23
C GLN A 111 6.87 5.25 -13.42
N TRP A 112 7.34 4.22 -14.12
CA TRP A 112 7.97 3.06 -13.53
C TRP A 112 9.13 2.58 -14.40
N GLN A 113 10.24 2.23 -13.75
CA GLN A 113 11.42 1.70 -14.42
C GLN A 113 11.86 0.38 -13.77
N PRO A 114 12.26 -0.63 -14.55
CA PRO A 114 12.73 -1.91 -14.04
C PRO A 114 14.17 -1.84 -13.53
N GLY A 115 14.65 -2.99 -13.05
CA GLY A 115 16.05 -3.26 -12.72
C GLY A 115 16.28 -3.54 -11.25
N ARG A 116 15.24 -3.54 -10.41
CA ARG A 116 15.38 -3.88 -9.00
C ARG A 116 15.81 -5.33 -8.88
N THR A 117 16.61 -5.60 -7.87
CA THR A 117 17.10 -6.95 -7.56
C THR A 117 16.47 -7.45 -6.29
N ASP A 118 16.40 -8.77 -6.14
CA ASP A 118 16.01 -9.39 -4.89
C ASP A 118 17.24 -9.64 -4.00
N PHE A 119 17.10 -9.46 -2.68
CA PHE A 119 18.13 -9.87 -1.74
C PHE A 119 18.31 -11.40 -1.76
N VAL A 120 19.48 -11.85 -1.32
CA VAL A 120 19.78 -13.27 -1.16
C VAL A 120 19.43 -13.79 0.23
N ASP A 121 19.51 -12.92 1.23
CA ASP A 121 19.19 -13.18 2.62
C ASP A 121 18.56 -11.93 3.26
N ASP A 122 18.31 -11.97 4.56
CA ASP A 122 17.68 -10.88 5.31
C ASP A 122 18.68 -9.91 5.98
N SER A 123 19.98 -10.00 5.67
CA SER A 123 21.03 -9.16 6.27
C SER A 123 20.81 -7.66 6.00
N LYS A 124 20.18 -7.34 4.87
CA LYS A 124 19.89 -5.97 4.41
C LYS A 124 18.46 -5.51 4.69
N VAL A 125 17.63 -6.38 5.25
CA VAL A 125 16.26 -6.02 5.61
C VAL A 125 16.31 -5.03 6.80
N PRO A 126 15.67 -3.85 6.70
CA PRO A 126 15.73 -2.83 7.74
C PRO A 126 15.03 -3.27 9.04
N PRO A 127 15.23 -2.56 10.17
CA PRO A 127 14.44 -2.79 11.36
C PRO A 127 12.96 -2.47 11.14
N ARG A 128 12.09 -3.18 11.89
CA ARG A 128 10.63 -2.94 11.91
C ARG A 128 10.29 -1.56 12.47
N GLY A 129 9.08 -1.09 12.18
CA GLY A 129 8.56 0.17 12.74
C GLY A 129 8.88 1.43 11.94
N ARG A 130 9.25 1.27 10.67
CA ARG A 130 9.46 2.40 9.75
C ARG A 130 8.19 2.83 9.01
N LEU A 131 7.13 2.03 9.04
CA LEU A 131 5.84 2.34 8.42
C LEU A 131 4.97 3.21 9.35
N PRO A 132 4.07 4.05 8.79
CA PRO A 132 3.28 4.96 9.59
C PRO A 132 2.24 4.23 10.45
N ASP A 133 1.89 4.85 11.57
CA ASP A 133 0.98 4.33 12.58
C ASP A 133 -0.33 5.11 12.42
N ALA A 134 -1.39 4.40 12.09
CA ALA A 134 -2.67 4.99 11.71
C ALA A 134 -3.37 5.68 12.88
N THR A 135 -2.94 5.43 14.12
CA THR A 135 -3.49 6.01 15.35
C THR A 135 -2.89 7.38 15.72
N GLN A 136 -1.86 7.82 15.01
CA GLN A 136 -1.10 9.04 15.32
C GLN A 136 -1.58 10.25 14.49
N GLY A 137 -1.06 11.44 14.82
CA GLY A 137 -1.38 12.70 14.14
C GLY A 137 -0.35 13.15 13.09
N SER A 138 -0.47 14.42 12.67
CA SER A 138 0.34 14.99 11.58
C SER A 138 1.84 15.02 11.87
N ASP A 139 2.26 15.24 13.11
CA ASP A 139 3.68 15.17 13.51
C ASP A 139 4.30 13.80 13.24
N HIS A 140 3.53 12.73 13.45
CA HIS A 140 3.99 11.37 13.14
C HIS A 140 4.07 11.13 11.63
N LEU A 141 3.09 11.61 10.86
CA LEU A 141 3.15 11.54 9.41
C LEU A 141 4.39 12.27 8.88
N ARG A 142 4.63 13.51 9.33
CA ARG A 142 5.84 14.25 8.96
C ARG A 142 7.11 13.52 9.40
N HIS A 143 7.16 13.00 10.61
CA HIS A 143 8.32 12.22 11.09
C HIS A 143 8.67 11.05 10.16
N ILE A 144 7.67 10.27 9.76
CA ILE A 144 7.85 9.09 8.89
C ILE A 144 8.20 9.51 7.46
N PHE A 145 7.43 10.42 6.87
CA PHE A 145 7.56 10.75 5.46
C PHE A 145 8.74 11.69 5.18
N TYR A 146 9.09 12.60 6.09
CA TYR A 146 10.28 13.46 5.93
C TYR A 146 11.57 12.65 6.04
N ARG A 147 11.58 11.55 6.81
CA ARG A 147 12.68 10.57 6.83
C ARG A 147 12.88 9.95 5.44
N MET A 148 11.81 9.76 4.68
CA MET A 148 11.86 9.25 3.31
C MET A 148 12.16 10.34 2.27
N GLY A 149 12.10 11.62 2.65
CA GLY A 149 12.36 12.76 1.77
C GLY A 149 11.12 13.33 1.09
N PHE A 150 9.92 13.05 1.62
CA PHE A 150 8.68 13.68 1.16
C PHE A 150 8.41 15.01 1.87
N ASN A 151 7.61 15.86 1.23
CA ASN A 151 7.05 17.09 1.80
C ASN A 151 5.55 16.91 2.15
N ASP A 152 4.92 17.94 2.72
CA ASP A 152 3.51 17.91 3.13
C ASP A 152 2.53 17.64 1.98
N GLN A 153 2.79 18.23 0.81
CA GLN A 153 1.97 18.03 -0.39
C GLN A 153 2.00 16.57 -0.86
N GLU A 154 3.18 15.97 -0.85
CA GLU A 154 3.40 14.57 -1.25
C GLU A 154 2.78 13.60 -0.23
N ILE A 155 2.84 13.92 1.08
CA ILE A 155 2.14 13.15 2.13
C ILE A 155 0.65 13.09 1.82
N VAL A 156 0.02 14.25 1.64
CA VAL A 156 -1.43 14.32 1.37
C VAL A 156 -1.77 13.63 0.05
N ALA A 157 -0.96 13.81 -1.00
CA ALA A 157 -1.17 13.12 -2.27
C ALA A 157 -1.16 11.60 -2.08
N LEU A 158 -0.13 11.06 -1.42
CA LEU A 158 0.01 9.61 -1.18
C LEU A 158 -1.11 9.04 -0.30
N SER A 159 -1.59 9.79 0.70
CA SER A 159 -2.79 9.42 1.48
C SER A 159 -4.03 9.24 0.60
N GLY A 160 -4.10 9.90 -0.55
CA GLY A 160 -5.18 9.70 -1.52
C GLY A 160 -5.31 8.27 -2.04
N ALA A 161 -4.30 7.39 -1.88
CA ALA A 161 -4.44 5.95 -2.14
C ALA A 161 -5.49 5.27 -1.26
N HIS A 162 -5.86 5.85 -0.12
CA HIS A 162 -7.00 5.44 0.71
C HIS A 162 -8.35 5.67 0.02
N ASN A 163 -8.41 5.95 -1.28
CA ASN A 163 -9.62 5.71 -2.08
C ASN A 163 -9.78 4.24 -2.50
N LEU A 164 -8.73 3.41 -2.31
CA LEU A 164 -8.70 2.03 -2.74
C LEU A 164 -8.79 1.06 -1.56
N GLY A 165 -9.59 0.01 -1.74
CA GLY A 165 -9.72 -1.09 -0.80
C GLY A 165 -10.38 -0.69 0.51
N ARG A 166 -10.01 -1.42 1.56
CA ARG A 166 -10.63 -1.37 2.88
C ARG A 166 -9.68 -1.84 3.96
N THR A 167 -9.98 -1.46 5.19
CA THR A 167 -9.32 -1.97 6.40
C THR A 167 -10.01 -3.23 6.93
N HIS A 168 -9.28 -4.02 7.72
CA HIS A 168 -9.79 -5.28 8.28
C HIS A 168 -9.34 -5.44 9.74
N ALA A 169 -10.27 -5.74 10.63
CA ALA A 169 -10.05 -5.79 12.07
C ALA A 169 -9.06 -6.88 12.49
N ASP A 170 -8.96 -7.98 11.72
CA ASP A 170 -8.00 -9.06 11.94
C ASP A 170 -6.59 -8.76 11.38
N ARG A 171 -6.42 -7.66 10.64
CA ARG A 171 -5.14 -7.22 10.05
C ARG A 171 -4.62 -5.99 10.79
N SER A 172 -5.23 -4.83 10.54
CA SER A 172 -4.80 -3.56 11.13
C SER A 172 -5.55 -3.24 12.43
N GLY A 173 -6.69 -3.89 12.70
CA GLY A 173 -7.54 -3.55 13.85
C GLY A 173 -8.62 -2.50 13.55
N PHE A 174 -8.54 -1.85 12.37
CA PHE A 174 -9.57 -0.99 11.79
C PHE A 174 -10.49 -1.79 10.87
N GLU A 175 -11.72 -1.34 10.68
CA GLU A 175 -12.70 -2.04 9.82
C GLU A 175 -13.40 -1.07 8.87
N GLY A 176 -13.53 -1.48 7.61
CA GLY A 176 -14.40 -0.84 6.64
C GLY A 176 -13.67 -0.13 5.49
N PRO A 177 -14.42 0.22 4.43
CA PRO A 177 -13.91 0.97 3.28
C PRO A 177 -13.89 2.48 3.55
N TRP A 178 -12.99 3.18 2.88
CA TRP A 178 -12.96 4.65 2.91
C TRP A 178 -13.98 5.30 1.97
N VAL A 179 -14.35 4.61 0.89
CA VAL A 179 -15.26 5.09 -0.16
C VAL A 179 -16.19 3.97 -0.62
N ASN A 180 -17.33 4.32 -1.24
CA ASN A 180 -18.32 3.35 -1.70
C ASN A 180 -17.83 2.45 -2.85
N ASN A 181 -16.92 2.94 -3.71
CA ASN A 181 -16.34 2.14 -4.80
C ASN A 181 -14.82 1.97 -4.61
N PRO A 182 -14.40 1.02 -3.74
CA PRO A 182 -13.00 0.86 -3.35
C PRO A 182 -12.12 0.19 -4.42
N ILE A 183 -12.65 -0.11 -5.61
CA ILE A 183 -11.90 -0.71 -6.73
C ILE A 183 -11.71 0.26 -7.90
N ARG A 184 -12.00 1.55 -7.67
CA ARG A 184 -11.82 2.62 -8.65
C ARG A 184 -11.04 3.78 -8.04
N PHE A 185 -9.88 4.04 -8.62
CA PHE A 185 -9.06 5.19 -8.28
C PHE A 185 -9.81 6.48 -8.63
N SER A 186 -9.96 7.36 -7.64
CA SER A 186 -10.67 8.64 -7.80
C SER A 186 -10.29 9.61 -6.67
N ASN A 187 -10.69 10.87 -6.79
CA ASN A 187 -10.56 11.84 -5.70
C ASN A 187 -11.72 11.76 -4.69
N GLN A 188 -12.54 10.70 -4.73
CA GLN A 188 -13.68 10.54 -3.83
C GLN A 188 -13.24 10.51 -2.35
N TYR A 189 -12.08 9.95 -2.04
CA TYR A 189 -11.51 9.99 -0.69
C TYR A 189 -11.46 11.41 -0.12
N PHE A 190 -10.88 12.38 -0.83
CA PHE A 190 -10.81 13.76 -0.36
C PHE A 190 -12.18 14.43 -0.29
N ARG A 191 -13.06 14.16 -1.28
CA ARG A 191 -14.42 14.71 -1.29
C ARG A 191 -15.23 14.23 -0.10
N LEU A 192 -15.16 12.95 0.24
CA LEU A 192 -15.88 12.39 1.38
C LEU A 192 -15.25 12.82 2.70
N LEU A 193 -13.92 12.78 2.80
CA LEU A 193 -13.17 13.23 3.97
C LEU A 193 -13.60 14.64 4.38
N LYS A 194 -13.63 15.58 3.43
CA LYS A 194 -13.99 16.99 3.67
C LYS A 194 -15.47 17.23 3.96
N ASN A 195 -16.38 16.55 3.25
CA ASN A 195 -17.80 16.95 3.21
C ASN A 195 -18.72 16.12 4.11
N LEU A 196 -18.27 14.97 4.63
CA LEU A 196 -19.09 14.13 5.50
C LEU A 196 -18.84 14.43 6.98
N GLU A 197 -19.87 14.24 7.80
CA GLU A 197 -19.75 14.33 9.25
C GLU A 197 -19.28 12.99 9.84
N TRP A 198 -18.00 12.93 10.18
CA TRP A 198 -17.34 11.74 10.69
C TRP A 198 -17.55 11.57 12.19
N LYS A 199 -18.23 10.49 12.60
CA LYS A 199 -18.49 10.19 14.01
C LYS A 199 -17.36 9.36 14.62
N PRO A 200 -16.75 9.75 15.75
CA PRO A 200 -15.80 8.91 16.46
C PRO A 200 -16.46 7.60 16.92
N THR A 201 -15.85 6.47 16.57
CA THR A 201 -16.38 5.13 16.83
C THR A 201 -15.28 4.27 17.44
N THR A 202 -15.63 3.53 18.51
CA THR A 202 -14.75 2.54 19.12
C THR A 202 -15.21 1.15 18.69
N LEU A 203 -14.34 0.43 18.00
CA LEU A 203 -14.60 -0.94 17.57
C LEU A 203 -14.60 -1.92 18.76
N PRO A 204 -15.15 -3.14 18.61
CA PRO A 204 -15.11 -4.16 19.64
C PRO A 204 -13.69 -4.51 20.14
N SER A 205 -12.67 -4.28 19.32
CA SER A 205 -11.25 -4.45 19.65
C SER A 205 -10.71 -3.36 20.59
N GLY A 206 -11.45 -2.26 20.80
CA GLY A 206 -11.00 -1.05 21.47
C GLY A 206 -10.27 -0.04 20.57
N VAL A 207 -10.03 -0.39 19.29
CA VAL A 207 -9.47 0.52 18.29
C VAL A 207 -10.47 1.63 18.00
N LYS A 208 -9.98 2.87 17.96
CA LYS A 208 -10.78 4.07 17.66
C LYS A 208 -10.59 4.46 16.20
N GLN A 209 -11.68 4.64 15.49
CA GLN A 209 -11.74 5.15 14.13
C GLN A 209 -12.88 6.16 14.00
N PHE A 210 -13.10 6.67 12.81
CA PHE A 210 -14.25 7.51 12.51
C PHE A 210 -15.13 6.80 11.49
N THR A 211 -16.44 6.93 11.63
CA THR A 211 -17.41 6.27 10.74
C THR A 211 -18.45 7.25 10.23
N TYR A 212 -18.89 7.02 9.01
CA TYR A 212 -20.05 7.68 8.42
C TYR A 212 -21.07 6.62 8.01
N VAL A 213 -22.33 6.88 8.37
CA VAL A 213 -23.49 6.12 7.93
C VAL A 213 -24.45 7.12 7.32
N ASP A 214 -24.88 6.86 6.09
CA ASP A 214 -25.84 7.71 5.42
C ASP A 214 -27.18 7.69 6.19
N PRO A 215 -27.65 8.84 6.70
CA PRO A 215 -28.89 8.89 7.47
C PRO A 215 -30.15 8.68 6.60
N ASP A 216 -30.03 8.85 5.28
CA ASP A 216 -31.16 8.78 4.34
C ASP A 216 -31.42 7.35 3.84
N ILE A 217 -30.48 6.43 4.04
CA ILE A 217 -30.62 5.01 3.66
C ILE A 217 -31.36 4.25 4.78
N PRO A 218 -32.45 3.52 4.47
CA PRO A 218 -33.13 2.64 5.43
C PRO A 218 -32.18 1.64 6.08
N GLU A 219 -32.40 1.32 7.36
CA GLU A 219 -31.49 0.46 8.14
C GLU A 219 -31.27 -0.93 7.50
N ASP A 220 -32.29 -1.47 6.85
CA ASP A 220 -32.27 -2.76 6.15
C ASP A 220 -31.60 -2.70 4.76
N GLU A 221 -31.35 -1.50 4.24
CA GLU A 221 -30.65 -1.25 2.98
C GLU A 221 -29.24 -0.68 3.18
N LYS A 222 -28.83 -0.40 4.42
CA LYS A 222 -27.52 0.17 4.72
C LYS A 222 -26.41 -0.78 4.30
N GLU A 223 -25.55 -0.27 3.43
CA GLU A 223 -24.25 -0.84 3.19
C GLU A 223 -23.36 -0.72 4.45
N GLU A 224 -22.22 -1.37 4.38
CA GLU A 224 -21.19 -1.23 5.41
C GLU A 224 -20.80 0.25 5.60
N PRO A 225 -20.69 0.74 6.85
CA PRO A 225 -20.31 2.13 7.11
C PRO A 225 -18.97 2.50 6.46
N LEU A 226 -18.89 3.71 5.92
CA LEU A 226 -17.61 4.28 5.52
C LEU A 226 -16.78 4.60 6.75
N MET A 227 -15.46 4.61 6.58
CA MET A 227 -14.54 4.86 7.68
C MET A 227 -13.39 5.80 7.32
N MET A 228 -12.86 6.47 8.34
CA MET A 228 -11.60 7.22 8.28
C MET A 228 -10.73 6.88 9.48
N LEU A 229 -9.41 6.81 9.25
CA LEU A 229 -8.42 6.61 10.29
C LEU A 229 -8.15 7.92 11.06
N PRO A 230 -7.61 7.85 12.29
CA PRO A 230 -7.11 9.05 12.97
C PRO A 230 -6.09 9.85 12.14
N THR A 231 -5.24 9.15 11.39
CA THR A 231 -4.31 9.76 10.43
C THR A 231 -4.99 10.39 9.21
N ASP A 232 -6.13 9.88 8.75
CA ASP A 232 -6.92 10.53 7.69
C ASP A 232 -7.53 11.84 8.21
N MET A 233 -8.11 11.79 9.42
CA MET A 233 -8.72 12.98 10.04
C MET A 233 -7.70 14.09 10.32
N CYS A 234 -6.43 13.76 10.58
CA CYS A 234 -5.40 14.77 10.79
C CYS A 234 -5.08 15.58 9.53
N LEU A 235 -5.42 15.08 8.33
CA LEU A 235 -5.28 15.84 7.08
C LEU A 235 -6.24 17.03 7.01
N LEU A 236 -7.36 16.98 7.74
CA LEU A 236 -8.32 18.10 7.84
C LEU A 236 -7.92 19.11 8.92
N SER A 237 -7.42 18.63 10.05
CA SER A 237 -7.12 19.49 11.20
C SER A 237 -5.78 20.20 11.10
N ASP A 238 -4.82 19.67 10.33
CA ASP A 238 -3.53 20.31 10.08
C ASP A 238 -3.65 21.41 9.00
N PRO A 239 -3.27 22.67 9.28
CA PRO A 239 -3.45 23.78 8.33
C PRO A 239 -2.66 23.68 7.02
N GLU A 240 -1.53 22.96 7.00
CA GLU A 240 -0.77 22.78 5.76
C GLU A 240 -1.32 21.61 4.95
N PHE A 241 -1.77 20.54 5.61
CA PHE A 241 -2.40 19.42 4.91
C PHE A 241 -3.78 19.77 4.33
N SER A 242 -4.60 20.51 5.09
CA SER A 242 -6.00 20.79 4.71
C SER A 242 -6.11 21.57 3.40
N LYS A 243 -5.15 22.48 3.14
CA LYS A 243 -5.02 23.17 1.84
C LYS A 243 -4.94 22.22 0.66
N TRP A 244 -4.22 21.11 0.82
CA TRP A 244 -4.09 20.10 -0.23
C TRP A 244 -5.31 19.18 -0.32
N VAL A 245 -5.93 18.85 0.82
CA VAL A 245 -7.22 18.13 0.85
C VAL A 245 -8.28 18.89 0.06
N ASP A 246 -8.40 20.20 0.30
CA ASP A 246 -9.33 21.07 -0.43
C ASP A 246 -9.06 21.05 -1.93
N ARG A 247 -7.80 21.27 -2.32
CA ARG A 247 -7.40 21.29 -3.74
C ARG A 247 -7.65 19.96 -4.43
N TYR A 248 -7.36 18.83 -3.79
CA TYR A 248 -7.56 17.51 -4.41
C TYR A 248 -9.04 17.08 -4.42
N ALA A 249 -9.84 17.55 -3.46
CA ALA A 249 -11.28 17.36 -3.50
C ALA A 249 -11.92 18.09 -4.70
N ASP A 250 -11.44 19.31 -4.99
CA ASP A 250 -11.98 20.16 -6.05
C ASP A 250 -11.38 19.86 -7.43
N ASP A 251 -10.10 19.44 -7.49
CA ASP A 251 -9.36 19.19 -8.72
C ASP A 251 -8.77 17.76 -8.75
N LYS A 252 -9.50 16.86 -9.42
CA LYS A 252 -9.11 15.46 -9.60
C LYS A 252 -7.84 15.33 -10.46
N GLU A 253 -7.66 16.16 -11.48
CA GLU A 253 -6.50 16.03 -12.38
C GLU A 253 -5.21 16.48 -11.67
N LEU A 254 -5.28 17.55 -10.87
CA LEU A 254 -4.17 17.97 -10.01
C LEU A 254 -3.80 16.88 -9.00
N PHE A 255 -4.80 16.23 -8.37
CA PHE A 255 -4.54 15.09 -7.49
C PHE A 255 -3.82 13.97 -8.24
N TYR A 256 -4.29 13.62 -9.44
CA TYR A 256 -3.74 12.53 -10.24
C TYR A 256 -2.29 12.79 -10.63
N GLU A 257 -1.97 14.01 -11.07
CA GLU A 257 -0.61 14.43 -11.39
C GLU A 257 0.31 14.29 -10.18
N HIS A 258 -0.07 14.89 -9.05
CA HIS A 258 0.72 14.90 -7.83
C HIS A 258 0.88 13.51 -7.22
N PHE A 259 -0.17 12.69 -7.23
CA PHE A 259 -0.10 11.30 -6.78
C PHE A 259 0.85 10.49 -7.64
N ALA A 260 0.78 10.62 -8.97
CA ALA A 260 1.64 9.88 -9.87
C ALA A 260 3.12 10.25 -9.66
N GLN A 261 3.43 11.54 -9.48
CA GLN A 261 4.78 11.99 -9.18
C GLN A 261 5.29 11.46 -7.83
N ALA A 262 4.47 11.57 -6.77
CA ALA A 262 4.85 11.11 -5.44
C ALA A 262 4.99 9.57 -5.36
N PHE A 263 4.10 8.82 -6.02
CA PHE A 263 4.18 7.35 -6.06
C PHE A 263 5.35 6.89 -6.93
N ALA A 264 5.64 7.54 -8.06
CA ALA A 264 6.85 7.24 -8.83
C ALA A 264 8.13 7.49 -8.01
N LYS A 265 8.20 8.63 -7.30
CA LYS A 265 9.30 8.95 -6.38
C LYS A 265 9.45 7.88 -5.29
N LEU A 266 8.34 7.48 -4.65
CA LEU A 266 8.32 6.41 -3.65
C LEU A 266 8.98 5.14 -4.16
N LEU A 267 8.59 4.67 -5.35
CA LEU A 267 9.11 3.43 -5.90
C LEU A 267 10.60 3.51 -6.24
N GLU A 268 11.16 4.70 -6.43
CA GLU A 268 12.58 4.94 -6.72
C GLU A 268 13.41 5.30 -5.47
N LEU A 269 12.82 5.35 -4.27
CA LEU A 269 13.58 5.58 -3.05
C LEU A 269 14.63 4.47 -2.83
N GLY A 270 15.88 4.88 -2.62
CA GLY A 270 17.03 3.99 -2.46
C GLY A 270 17.57 3.41 -3.78
N ILE A 271 16.98 3.73 -4.93
CA ILE A 271 17.48 3.32 -6.24
C ILE A 271 18.53 4.30 -6.75
N LYS A 272 19.68 3.79 -7.18
CA LYS A 272 20.74 4.56 -7.84
C LYS A 272 20.83 4.09 -9.29
N ARG A 273 20.74 5.02 -10.24
CA ARG A 273 20.82 4.74 -11.68
C ARG A 273 22.02 5.44 -12.30
N ASP A 274 22.64 4.80 -13.30
CA ASP A 274 23.63 5.47 -14.17
C ASP A 274 22.95 6.36 -15.22
N ALA A 275 23.75 7.02 -16.05
CA ALA A 275 23.27 7.91 -17.12
C ALA A 275 22.39 7.21 -18.18
N SER A 276 22.44 5.87 -18.26
CA SER A 276 21.59 5.07 -19.14
C SER A 276 20.28 4.61 -18.48
N GLY A 277 20.06 4.98 -17.21
CA GLY A 277 18.91 4.55 -16.42
C GLY A 277 19.04 3.16 -15.82
N LYS A 278 20.21 2.51 -15.96
CA LYS A 278 20.46 1.19 -15.37
C LYS A 278 20.73 1.31 -13.88
N ILE A 279 20.13 0.43 -13.08
CA ILE A 279 20.37 0.36 -11.64
C ILE A 279 21.83 -0.05 -11.37
N ILE A 280 22.50 0.72 -10.52
CA ILE A 280 23.92 0.55 -10.13
C ILE A 280 24.09 0.39 -8.61
N ASN A 281 23.04 -0.02 -7.90
CA ASN A 281 23.12 -0.38 -6.49
C ASN A 281 24.14 -1.55 -6.30
N THR A 282 25.40 -1.21 -6.00
CA THR A 282 26.55 -2.14 -5.87
C THR A 282 26.35 -3.20 -4.78
N ASP A 283 25.44 -2.93 -3.86
CA ASP A 283 25.08 -3.81 -2.76
C ASP A 283 24.28 -5.05 -3.22
N ASN A 284 23.80 -5.09 -4.46
CA ASN A 284 23.01 -6.19 -4.99
C ASN A 284 23.80 -7.23 -5.79
N GLU A 285 25.11 -7.01 -6.01
CA GLU A 285 25.93 -7.88 -6.86
C GLU A 285 26.63 -9.02 -6.10
N LYS A 286 26.82 -8.91 -4.77
CA LYS A 286 27.66 -9.86 -4.00
C LYS A 286 26.94 -11.11 -3.49
N GLY A 287 25.66 -11.26 -3.78
CA GLY A 287 24.93 -12.48 -3.48
C GLY A 287 24.22 -12.95 -4.73
N GLY A 288 24.67 -14.05 -5.32
CA GLY A 288 23.82 -14.78 -6.26
C GLY A 288 22.53 -15.25 -5.58
N TYR A 289 21.41 -15.23 -6.31
CA TYR A 289 20.12 -15.71 -5.83
C TYR A 289 20.21 -17.12 -5.23
N ILE A 290 20.04 -17.21 -3.90
CA ILE A 290 19.72 -18.46 -3.21
C ILE A 290 18.25 -18.32 -2.81
N SER A 291 17.38 -19.14 -3.40
CA SER A 291 15.96 -19.12 -3.04
C SER A 291 15.83 -19.43 -1.55
N ALA A 292 15.23 -18.52 -0.78
CA ALA A 292 14.71 -18.85 0.54
C ALA A 292 13.72 -20.03 0.40
N PRO A 293 13.51 -20.83 1.47
CA PRO A 293 12.41 -21.77 1.51
C PRO A 293 11.12 -21.05 1.14
N LYS A 294 10.45 -21.54 0.11
CA LYS A 294 9.23 -20.95 -0.41
C LYS A 294 8.20 -20.83 0.72
N LYS A 295 7.77 -19.60 1.06
CA LYS A 295 6.60 -19.41 1.93
C LYS A 295 5.39 -20.03 1.22
N SER A 296 4.47 -20.61 1.99
CA SER A 296 3.26 -21.27 1.46
C SER A 296 2.56 -20.40 0.40
N ASP A 297 2.24 -20.99 -0.75
CA ASP A 297 1.40 -20.35 -1.79
C ASP A 297 -0.02 -20.08 -1.27
N THR A 298 -0.40 -20.79 -0.21
CA THR A 298 -1.68 -20.62 0.47
C THR A 298 -1.52 -19.58 1.58
N PRO A 299 -2.30 -18.48 1.58
CA PRO A 299 -2.33 -17.54 2.68
C PRO A 299 -2.71 -18.27 3.99
N THR A 300 -1.79 -18.35 4.93
CA THR A 300 -2.05 -18.88 6.28
C THR A 300 -2.44 -17.72 7.20
N GLY A 301 -3.57 -17.08 6.90
CA GLY A 301 -4.27 -16.21 7.85
C GLY A 301 -5.28 -17.02 8.67
N PRO A 302 -5.68 -16.55 9.87
CA PRO A 302 -6.76 -17.21 10.59
C PRO A 302 -8.01 -17.29 9.68
N PRO A 303 -8.69 -18.44 9.59
CA PRO A 303 -9.98 -18.51 8.91
C PRO A 303 -10.93 -17.51 9.57
N ARG A 304 -11.87 -16.97 8.78
CA ARG A 304 -12.92 -16.04 9.23
C ARG A 304 -13.59 -16.61 10.50
N SER A 305 -13.15 -16.14 11.66
CA SER A 305 -13.56 -16.68 12.96
C SER A 305 -14.93 -16.11 13.31
N SER A 306 -15.95 -16.97 13.27
CA SER A 306 -17.22 -16.72 13.93
C SER A 306 -17.09 -16.97 15.43
N LYS A 307 -16.30 -16.17 16.17
CA LYS A 307 -16.46 -15.99 17.64
C LYS A 307 -15.50 -14.94 18.22
N LYS A 308 -16.07 -14.13 19.12
CA LYS A 308 -15.44 -13.10 19.96
C LYS A 308 -14.43 -13.72 20.94
N GLY A 309 -13.24 -13.15 21.07
CA GLY A 309 -12.34 -13.46 22.19
C GLY A 309 -10.91 -12.91 22.08
N ALA A 310 -10.58 -12.00 23.00
CA ALA A 310 -9.26 -11.51 23.42
C ALA A 310 -8.37 -10.78 22.38
N ALA A 311 -8.47 -9.44 22.38
CA ALA A 311 -7.57 -8.54 21.68
C ALA A 311 -6.20 -8.48 22.37
N SER A 312 -5.15 -8.95 21.70
CA SER A 312 -3.80 -8.42 21.94
C SER A 312 -3.72 -7.03 21.29
N GLN A 313 -3.13 -6.05 21.97
CA GLN A 313 -2.93 -4.69 21.43
C GLN A 313 -1.96 -4.72 20.25
N VAL A 314 -2.49 -5.02 19.06
CA VAL A 314 -1.80 -4.79 17.80
C VAL A 314 -1.85 -3.29 17.55
N ARG A 315 -0.69 -2.62 17.56
CA ARG A 315 -0.60 -1.22 17.13
C ARG A 315 -0.94 -1.16 15.65
N ALA A 316 -2.01 -0.45 15.34
CA ALA A 316 -2.59 -0.38 14.02
C ALA A 316 -1.73 0.50 13.10
N ARG A 317 -1.13 -0.08 12.07
CA ARG A 317 -0.21 0.59 11.15
C ARG A 317 -0.75 0.55 9.73
N LEU A 318 -0.51 1.64 8.99
CA LEU A 318 -0.90 1.83 7.59
C LEU A 318 -0.17 0.81 6.71
#